data_AF-A0A7R9WMA9-F1
#
_entry.id   AF-A0A7R9WMA9-F1
#
_cell.length_a   1.000
_cell.length_b   1.000
_cell.length_c   1.000
_cell.angle_alpha   90.00
_cell.angle_beta   90.00
_cell.angle_gamma   90.00
#
_symmetry.space_group_name_H-M   'P 1'
#
loop_
_entity.id
_entity.type
_entity.pdbx_description
1 polymer ?
#
loop_
_entity_poly.entity_id
_entity_poly.type
_entity_poly.pdbx_seq_one_letter_code
_entity_poly.pdbx_strand_id
1 'polypeptide(L)'
;EQIAAREEALKPVYLQAATEFADLHDKTGRMKAKGVIEAAVPWEDSREFFFYRAKRRMYEDNYVDQLVAANPELSRAQAIDLLKDSFTGDWEDNQAVAGFFEESTEDLSAMVKTVKSASVKAKIEALQKELDGLEG
;
A
#
# COMPACT_ATOMS: atom_id res chain seq x y z
N GLU A 1 -54.77 -26.68 -6.94
CA GLU A 1 -53.95 -27.49 -7.86
C GLU A 1 -53.26 -26.68 -8.96
N GLN A 2 -53.96 -25.82 -9.72
CA GLN A 2 -53.33 -25.04 -10.80
C GLN A 2 -52.14 -24.15 -10.36
N ILE A 3 -52.22 -23.52 -9.19
CA ILE A 3 -51.12 -22.67 -8.68
C ILE A 3 -49.87 -23.51 -8.37
N ALA A 4 -50.02 -24.62 -7.65
CA ALA A 4 -48.91 -25.51 -7.31
C ALA A 4 -48.22 -26.10 -8.55
N ALA A 5 -48.99 -26.48 -9.57
CA ALA A 5 -48.43 -26.95 -10.85
C ALA A 5 -47.66 -25.84 -11.58
N ARG A 6 -48.14 -24.58 -11.49
CA ARG A 6 -47.45 -23.43 -12.07
C ARG A 6 -46.18 -23.06 -11.30
N GLU A 7 -46.20 -23.15 -9.97
CA GLU A 7 -45.01 -22.95 -9.12
C GLU A 7 -43.92 -23.96 -9.47
N GLU A 8 -44.23 -25.26 -9.52
CA GLU A 8 -43.24 -26.27 -9.90
C GLU A 8 -42.71 -26.08 -11.32
N ALA A 9 -43.55 -25.65 -12.27
CA ALA A 9 -43.10 -25.33 -13.63
C ALA A 9 -42.15 -24.12 -13.67
N LEU A 10 -42.32 -23.13 -12.78
CA LEU A 10 -41.51 -21.91 -12.75
C LEU A 10 -40.26 -22.02 -11.88
N LYS A 11 -40.27 -22.94 -10.91
CA LYS A 11 -39.22 -23.12 -9.90
C LYS A 11 -37.80 -23.21 -10.48
N PRO A 12 -37.52 -23.93 -11.58
CA PRO A 12 -36.16 -23.98 -12.14
C PRO A 12 -35.67 -22.62 -12.66
N VAL A 13 -36.57 -21.85 -13.29
CA VAL A 13 -36.23 -20.52 -13.83
C VAL A 13 -36.02 -19.51 -12.71
N TYR A 14 -36.89 -19.52 -11.70
CA TYR A 14 -36.73 -18.66 -10.52
C TYR A 14 -35.50 -19.02 -9.68
N LEU A 15 -35.13 -20.30 -9.62
CA LEU A 15 -33.90 -20.73 -9.00
C LEU A 15 -32.69 -20.16 -9.75
N GLN A 16 -32.66 -20.25 -11.08
CA GLN A 16 -31.58 -19.64 -11.87
C GLN A 16 -31.51 -18.12 -11.66
N ALA A 17 -32.65 -17.42 -11.67
CA ALA A 17 -32.70 -15.99 -11.40
C ALA A 17 -32.16 -15.63 -10.01
N ALA A 18 -32.49 -16.42 -8.98
CA ALA A 18 -31.97 -16.22 -7.63
C ALA A 18 -30.46 -16.50 -7.55
N THR A 19 -29.96 -17.51 -8.28
CA THR A 19 -28.53 -17.81 -8.37
C THR A 19 -27.75 -16.67 -9.02
N GLU A 20 -28.22 -16.15 -10.16
CA GLU A 20 -27.58 -15.01 -10.84
C GLU A 20 -27.62 -13.74 -9.97
N PHE A 21 -28.72 -13.54 -9.24
CA PHE A 21 -28.82 -12.46 -8.26
C PHE A 21 -27.78 -12.61 -7.14
N ALA A 22 -27.58 -13.81 -6.62
CA ALA A 22 -26.54 -14.07 -5.63
C ALA A 22 -25.13 -13.85 -6.22
N ASP A 23 -24.85 -14.32 -7.44
CA ASP A 23 -23.55 -14.14 -8.11
C ASP A 23 -23.18 -12.66 -8.28
N LEU A 24 -24.15 -11.78 -8.56
CA LEU A 24 -23.93 -10.32 -8.61
C LEU A 24 -23.35 -9.74 -7.30
N HIS A 25 -23.60 -10.37 -6.15
CA HIS A 25 -23.04 -9.95 -4.86
C HIS A 25 -21.59 -10.39 -4.65
N ASP A 26 -21.14 -11.39 -5.39
CA ASP A 26 -19.81 -12.01 -5.25
C ASP A 26 -18.81 -11.50 -6.31
N LYS A 27 -19.24 -10.56 -7.15
CA LYS A 27 -18.37 -9.96 -8.18
C LYS A 27 -17.27 -9.10 -7.56
N THR A 28 -16.11 -9.11 -8.22
CA THR A 28 -14.92 -8.31 -7.86
C THR A 28 -15.22 -6.81 -7.76
N GLY A 29 -16.19 -6.29 -8.53
CA GLY A 29 -16.66 -4.92 -8.40
C GLY A 29 -17.21 -4.60 -7.00
N ARG A 30 -17.95 -5.51 -6.38
CA ARG A 30 -18.44 -5.35 -5.00
C ARG A 30 -17.31 -5.45 -3.99
N MET A 31 -16.33 -6.33 -4.22
CA MET A 31 -15.13 -6.42 -3.38
C MET A 31 -14.35 -5.10 -3.38
N LYS A 32 -14.10 -4.51 -4.56
CA LYS A 32 -13.42 -3.21 -4.68
C LYS A 32 -14.23 -2.08 -4.06
N ALA A 33 -15.54 -2.03 -4.29
CA ALA A 33 -16.42 -1.00 -3.71
C ALA A 33 -16.50 -1.07 -2.18
N LYS A 34 -16.25 -2.24 -1.58
CA LYS A 34 -16.16 -2.42 -0.12
C LYS A 34 -14.75 -2.19 0.43
N GLY A 35 -13.77 -1.92 -0.42
CA GLY A 35 -12.38 -1.70 -0.01
C GLY A 35 -11.70 -2.94 0.57
N VAL A 36 -12.23 -4.14 0.31
CA VAL A 36 -11.59 -5.40 0.77
C VAL A 36 -10.45 -5.85 -0.15
N ILE A 37 -10.35 -5.24 -1.34
CA ILE A 37 -9.24 -5.40 -2.29
C ILE A 37 -8.84 -4.03 -2.83
N GLU A 38 -7.56 -3.87 -3.14
CA GLU A 38 -7.01 -2.66 -3.79
C GLU A 38 -7.47 -2.55 -5.26
N ALA A 39 -7.36 -3.67 -6.01
CA ALA A 39 -7.67 -3.71 -7.44
C ALA A 39 -8.19 -5.08 -7.88
N ALA A 40 -9.05 -5.07 -8.90
CA ALA A 40 -9.39 -6.26 -9.67
C ALA A 40 -8.39 -6.36 -10.82
N VAL A 41 -7.68 -7.48 -10.93
CA VAL A 41 -6.58 -7.66 -11.87
C VAL A 41 -7.03 -8.62 -13.00
N PRO A 42 -6.97 -8.20 -14.28
CA PRO A 42 -7.17 -9.11 -15.40
C PRO A 42 -6.14 -10.25 -15.37
N TRP A 43 -6.58 -11.47 -15.65
CA TRP A 43 -5.69 -12.63 -15.58
C TRP A 43 -4.52 -12.54 -16.58
N GLU A 44 -4.78 -12.02 -17.77
CA GLU A 44 -3.79 -11.86 -18.84
C GLU A 44 -2.63 -10.93 -18.46
N ASP A 45 -2.91 -9.87 -17.69
CA ASP A 45 -1.90 -8.89 -17.23
C ASP A 45 -1.31 -9.23 -15.86
N SER A 46 -1.77 -10.31 -15.23
CA SER A 46 -1.44 -10.61 -13.83
C SER A 46 0.06 -10.76 -13.59
N ARG A 47 0.80 -11.35 -14.54
CA ARG A 47 2.26 -11.51 -14.43
C ARG A 47 2.97 -10.16 -14.35
N GLU A 48 2.63 -9.23 -15.23
CA GLU A 48 3.25 -7.92 -15.29
C GLU A 48 2.87 -7.08 -14.07
N PHE A 49 1.58 -7.07 -13.72
CA PHE A 49 1.07 -6.37 -12.54
C PHE A 49 1.81 -6.80 -11.27
N PHE A 50 1.88 -8.12 -11.00
CA PHE A 50 2.53 -8.61 -9.77
C PHE A 50 4.06 -8.48 -9.82
N PHE A 51 4.69 -8.51 -10.99
CA PHE A 51 6.12 -8.26 -11.12
C PHE A 51 6.48 -6.86 -10.60
N TYR A 52 5.83 -5.81 -11.13
CA TYR A 52 6.12 -4.44 -10.70
C TYR A 52 5.63 -4.18 -9.27
N ARG A 53 4.47 -4.71 -8.87
CA ARG A 53 3.96 -4.54 -7.50
C ARG A 53 4.91 -5.13 -6.45
N ALA A 54 5.45 -6.33 -6.71
CA ALA A 54 6.41 -6.98 -5.82
C ALA A 54 7.74 -6.22 -5.80
N LYS A 55 8.27 -5.85 -6.97
CA LYS A 55 9.52 -5.10 -7.09
C LYS A 55 9.46 -3.77 -6.34
N ARG A 56 8.41 -2.98 -6.58
CA ARG A 56 8.11 -1.75 -5.82
C ARG A 56 8.10 -2.01 -4.32
N ARG A 57 7.37 -3.04 -3.87
CA ARG A 57 7.21 -3.31 -2.43
C ARG A 57 8.53 -3.65 -1.76
N MET A 58 9.40 -4.43 -2.43
CA MET A 58 10.72 -4.76 -1.92
C MET A 58 11.59 -3.52 -1.72
N TYR A 59 11.58 -2.58 -2.67
CA TYR A 59 12.31 -1.31 -2.52
C TYR A 59 11.70 -0.42 -1.44
N GLU A 60 10.39 -0.24 -1.45
CA GLU A 60 9.66 0.57 -0.46
C GLU A 60 9.95 0.06 0.97
N ASP A 61 9.78 -1.24 1.22
CA ASP A 61 10.05 -1.81 2.54
C ASP A 61 11.53 -1.66 2.93
N ASN A 62 12.47 -1.85 1.99
CA ASN A 62 13.90 -1.68 2.26
C ASN A 62 14.26 -0.24 2.66
N TYR A 63 13.76 0.77 1.94
CA TYR A 63 14.05 2.17 2.27
C TYR A 63 13.31 2.63 3.52
N VAL A 64 12.07 2.17 3.74
CA VAL A 64 11.34 2.43 4.98
C VAL A 64 12.11 1.88 6.18
N ASP A 65 12.63 0.65 6.10
CA ASP A 65 13.43 0.06 7.18
C ASP A 65 14.70 0.88 7.45
N GLN A 66 15.38 1.36 6.40
CA GLN A 66 16.55 2.22 6.54
C GLN A 66 16.21 3.58 7.17
N LEU A 67 15.09 4.20 6.80
CA LEU A 67 14.64 5.48 7.34
C LEU A 67 14.25 5.37 8.82
N VAL A 68 13.51 4.33 9.20
CA VAL A 68 13.14 4.06 10.59
C VAL A 68 14.38 3.73 11.43
N ALA A 69 15.35 2.98 10.88
CA ALA A 69 16.62 2.74 11.56
C ALA A 69 17.46 4.02 11.72
N ALA A 70 17.41 4.94 10.75
CA ALA A 70 18.09 6.23 10.80
C ALA A 70 17.46 7.19 11.83
N ASN A 71 16.15 7.19 11.95
CA ASN A 71 15.40 7.95 12.95
C ASN A 71 14.33 7.09 13.63
N PRO A 72 14.62 6.53 14.82
CA PRO A 72 13.67 5.68 15.55
C PRO A 72 12.35 6.36 15.96
N GLU A 73 12.30 7.70 15.96
CA GLU A 73 11.07 8.46 16.23
C GLU A 73 10.13 8.53 15.00
N LEU A 74 10.63 8.14 13.82
CA LEU A 74 9.86 8.14 12.59
C LEU A 74 9.01 6.86 12.52
N SER A 75 7.70 7.02 12.38
CA SER A 75 6.82 5.89 12.09
C SER A 75 6.99 5.39 10.64
N ARG A 76 6.65 4.12 10.38
CA ARG A 76 6.65 3.58 9.01
C ARG A 76 5.78 4.39 8.05
N ALA A 77 4.63 4.90 8.51
CA ALA A 77 3.74 5.72 7.69
C ALA A 77 4.43 7.03 7.27
N GLN A 78 5.06 7.73 8.20
CA GLN A 78 5.82 8.95 7.90
C GLN A 78 7.03 8.66 6.99
N ALA A 79 7.69 7.52 7.14
CA ALA A 79 8.76 7.11 6.24
C ALA A 79 8.25 6.89 4.80
N ILE A 80 7.07 6.29 4.64
CA ILE A 80 6.42 6.15 3.32
C ILE A 80 6.06 7.53 2.76
N ASP A 81 5.54 8.44 3.58
CA ASP A 81 5.18 9.79 3.14
C ASP A 81 6.42 10.58 2.67
N LEU A 82 7.57 10.44 3.33
CA LEU A 82 8.83 11.04 2.85
C LEU A 82 9.26 10.49 1.48
N LEU A 83 9.10 9.18 1.24
CA LEU A 83 9.39 8.57 -0.06
C LEU A 83 8.42 9.07 -1.14
N LYS A 84 7.13 9.20 -0.80
CA LYS A 84 6.11 9.78 -1.67
C LYS A 84 6.43 11.22 -2.05
N ASP A 85 6.79 12.05 -1.07
CA ASP A 85 7.13 13.46 -1.28
C ASP A 85 8.36 13.65 -2.17
N SER A 86 9.24 12.64 -2.21
CA SER A 86 10.43 12.65 -3.08
C SER A 86 10.15 12.21 -4.52
N PHE A 87 8.96 11.66 -4.78
CA PHE A 87 8.55 11.22 -6.11
C PHE A 87 7.55 12.21 -6.71
N THR A 88 7.74 12.56 -7.99
CA THR A 88 6.91 13.56 -8.68
C THR A 88 5.85 12.95 -9.60
N GLY A 89 5.87 11.63 -9.79
CA GLY A 89 4.91 10.92 -10.64
C GLY A 89 3.69 10.39 -9.88
N ASP A 90 2.90 9.55 -10.54
CA ASP A 90 1.77 8.86 -9.93
C ASP A 90 2.25 7.75 -9.00
N TRP A 91 2.11 7.96 -7.68
CA TRP A 91 2.51 6.97 -6.68
C TRP A 91 1.69 5.66 -6.77
N GLU A 92 0.53 5.66 -7.41
CA GLU A 92 -0.26 4.44 -7.59
C GLU A 92 0.24 3.58 -8.77
N ASP A 93 1.06 4.15 -9.67
CA ASP A 93 1.70 3.41 -10.76
C ASP A 93 2.90 2.59 -10.25
N ASN A 94 2.72 1.27 -10.18
CA ASN A 94 3.75 0.35 -9.70
C ASN A 94 5.02 0.36 -10.56
N GLN A 95 4.90 0.54 -11.88
CA GLN A 95 6.05 0.53 -12.77
C GLN A 95 6.83 1.83 -12.64
N ALA A 96 6.15 2.97 -12.62
CA ALA A 96 6.79 4.27 -12.47
C ALA A 96 7.51 4.38 -11.12
N VAL A 97 6.88 3.95 -10.02
CA VAL A 97 7.49 3.97 -8.69
C VAL A 97 8.66 2.99 -8.59
N ALA A 98 8.56 1.79 -9.19
CA ALA A 98 9.68 0.85 -9.21
C ALA A 98 10.88 1.41 -9.99
N GLY A 99 10.64 2.06 -11.14
CA GLY A 99 11.69 2.73 -11.92
C GLY A 99 12.36 3.87 -11.13
N PHE A 100 11.57 4.68 -10.43
CA PHE A 100 12.08 5.73 -9.54
C PHE A 100 13.07 5.19 -8.51
N PHE A 101 12.73 4.09 -7.83
CA PHE A 101 13.60 3.49 -6.82
C PHE A 101 14.94 2.99 -7.40
N GLU A 102 14.94 2.52 -8.64
CA GLU A 102 16.15 2.08 -9.33
C GLU A 102 17.02 3.27 -9.75
N GLU A 103 16.41 4.26 -10.38
CA GLU A 103 17.10 5.43 -10.93
C GLU A 103 17.62 6.37 -9.83
N SER A 104 16.86 6.53 -8.74
CA SER A 104 17.15 7.51 -7.67
C SER A 104 17.89 6.90 -6.47
N THR A 105 18.60 5.78 -6.67
CA THR A 105 19.28 5.04 -5.59
C THR A 105 20.24 5.92 -4.78
N GLU A 106 21.02 6.78 -5.46
CA GLU A 106 21.99 7.65 -4.79
C GLU A 106 21.30 8.76 -3.98
N ASP A 107 20.27 9.39 -4.55
CA ASP A 107 19.50 10.43 -3.89
C ASP A 107 18.74 9.92 -2.67
N LEU A 108 18.16 8.72 -2.77
CA LEU A 108 17.50 8.06 -1.64
C LEU A 108 18.48 7.68 -0.53
N SER A 109 19.68 7.21 -0.89
CA SER A 109 20.75 6.96 0.10
C SER A 109 21.20 8.27 0.79
N ALA A 110 21.29 9.37 0.03
CA ALA A 110 21.61 10.69 0.57
C ALA A 110 20.50 11.21 1.51
N MET A 111 19.23 10.97 1.17
CA MET A 111 18.09 11.28 2.03
C MET A 111 18.16 10.53 3.36
N VAL A 112 18.40 9.21 3.34
CA VAL A 112 18.57 8.40 4.56
C VAL A 112 19.69 8.95 5.45
N LYS A 113 20.83 9.34 4.86
CA LYS A 113 21.94 9.95 5.60
C LYS A 113 21.55 11.29 6.22
N THR A 114 20.81 12.11 5.50
CA THR A 114 20.30 13.41 6.00
C THR A 114 19.36 13.20 7.19
N VAL A 115 18.41 12.27 7.07
CA VAL A 115 17.50 11.90 8.17
C VAL A 115 18.27 11.42 9.40
N LYS A 116 19.28 10.57 9.20
CA LYS A 116 20.15 10.09 10.28
C LYS A 116 20.90 11.24 10.97
N SER A 117 21.47 12.16 10.19
CA SER A 117 22.20 13.31 10.73
C SER A 117 21.29 14.22 11.57
N ALA A 118 20.07 14.50 11.08
CA ALA A 118 19.08 15.27 11.81
C ALA A 118 18.65 14.59 13.13
N SER A 119 18.41 13.28 13.09
CA SER A 119 18.10 12.47 14.28
C SER A 119 19.20 12.51 15.34
N VAL A 120 20.46 12.33 14.92
CA VAL A 120 21.62 12.40 15.84
C VAL A 120 21.76 13.80 16.43
N LYS A 121 21.59 14.85 15.61
CA LYS A 121 21.65 16.24 16.08
C LYS A 121 20.57 16.53 17.13
N ALA A 122 19.33 16.11 16.90
CA ALA A 122 18.23 16.26 17.85
C ALA A 122 18.51 15.53 19.18
N LYS A 123 19.12 14.34 19.14
CA LYS A 123 19.53 13.61 20.35
C LYS A 123 20.63 14.33 21.12
N ILE A 124 21.62 14.90 20.43
CA ILE A 124 22.69 15.68 21.07
C ILE A 124 22.10 16.90 21.78
N GLU A 125 21.20 17.64 21.11
CA GLU A 125 20.53 18.82 21.70
C GLU A 125 19.69 18.45 22.93
N ALA A 126 18.99 17.31 22.89
CA ALA A 126 18.22 16.82 24.03
C ALA A 126 19.12 16.48 25.24
N LEU A 127 20.24 15.78 25.01
CA LEU A 127 21.19 15.41 26.07
C LEU A 127 21.93 16.64 26.63
N GLN A 128 22.26 17.63 25.80
CA GLN A 128 22.84 18.90 26.26
C GLN A 128 21.89 19.62 27.22
N LYS A 129 20.60 19.71 26.87
CA LYS A 129 19.59 20.32 27.74
C LYS A 129 19.42 19.58 29.07
N GLU A 130 19.52 18.25 29.06
CA GLU A 130 19.47 17.45 30.28
C GLU A 130 20.71 17.69 31.16
N LEU A 131 21.90 17.77 30.57
CA LEU A 131 23.14 18.09 31.27
C LEU A 131 23.09 19.49 31.91
N ASP A 132 22.68 20.50 31.16
CA ASP A 132 22.55 21.88 31.66
C ASP A 132 21.58 21.98 32.85
N GLY A 133 20.54 21.13 32.87
CA GLY A 133 19.58 21.05 33.97
C GLY A 133 20.10 20.34 35.23
N LEU A 134 21.20 19.59 35.14
CA LEU A 134 21.85 18.95 36.29
C LEU A 134 22.93 19.83 36.93
N GLU A 135 23.50 20.76 36.17
CA GLU A 135 24.54 21.69 36.63
C GLU A 135 23.99 22.99 37.26
N GLY A 136 22.69 23.26 37.11
CA GLY A 136 21.98 24.40 37.72
C GLY A 136 21.18 24.03 38.96
#